data_AF-A0A2U3LMI1-F1
#
_entry.id   AF-A0A2U3LMI1-F1
#
_cell.length_a   1.000
_cell.length_b   1.000
_cell.length_c   1.000
_cell.angle_alpha   90.00
_cell.angle_beta   90.00
_cell.angle_gamma   90.00
#
_symmetry.space_group_name_H-M   'P 1'
#
loop_
_entity.id
_entity.type
_entity.pdbx_description
1 polymer ?
#
loop_
_entity_poly.entity_id
_entity_poly.type
_entity_poly.pdbx_seq_one_letter_code
_entity_poly.pdbx_strand_id
1 'polypeptide(L)'
;MPTLVRVQADIPLQCFRAAGGNWVGVCDALKLTVQAETWADLMEDVGLTLDAVMKDLFTSNELPQFLLDRGWTLLGAIPNAQEDVRFDVPFIPAMVANGTPRELHQ
;
A
#
# COMPACT_ATOMS: atom_id res chain seq x y z
N MET A 1 -18.37 -5.08 -13.46
CA MET A 1 -17.00 -4.64 -13.82
C MET A 1 -16.70 -3.54 -12.84
N PRO A 2 -15.70 -3.69 -11.98
CA PRO A 2 -15.50 -2.74 -10.91
C PRO A 2 -15.10 -1.38 -11.46
N THR A 3 -15.58 -0.33 -10.82
CA THR A 3 -15.16 1.03 -11.12
C THR A 3 -13.72 1.18 -10.65
N LEU A 4 -12.80 1.40 -11.60
CA LEU A 4 -11.39 1.62 -11.28
C LEU A 4 -11.19 3.04 -10.77
N VAL A 5 -10.73 3.16 -9.53
CA VAL A 5 -10.40 4.43 -8.89
C VAL A 5 -8.88 4.55 -8.82
N ARG A 6 -8.32 5.53 -9.54
CA ARG A 6 -6.87 5.75 -9.56
C ARG A 6 -6.47 6.75 -8.49
N VAL A 7 -5.46 6.41 -7.72
CA VAL A 7 -4.87 7.29 -6.71
C VAL A 7 -3.53 7.80 -7.22
N GLN A 8 -3.32 9.11 -7.19
CA GLN A 8 -1.98 9.68 -7.29
C GLN A 8 -1.36 9.66 -5.90
N ALA A 9 -0.41 8.76 -5.73
CA ALA A 9 0.37 8.61 -4.51
C ALA A 9 1.82 8.30 -4.87
N ASP A 10 2.75 8.77 -4.03
CA ASP A 10 4.16 8.39 -4.08
C ASP A 10 4.43 7.53 -2.83
N ILE A 11 4.19 6.22 -2.94
CA ILE A 11 4.30 5.29 -1.82
C ILE A 11 5.63 4.54 -1.91
N PRO A 12 6.65 4.92 -1.11
CA PRO A 12 7.85 4.12 -1.00
C PRO A 12 7.54 2.84 -0.23
N LEU A 13 7.77 1.69 -0.86
CA LEU A 13 7.70 0.38 -0.22
C LEU A 13 9.11 -0.12 0.02
N GLN A 14 9.53 -0.16 1.28
CA GLN A 14 10.85 -0.65 1.64
C GLN A 14 10.83 -2.18 1.59
N CYS A 15 11.57 -2.74 0.64
CA CYS A 15 11.64 -4.18 0.48
C CYS A 15 13.00 -4.71 0.87
N PHE A 16 13.02 -5.77 1.68
CA PHE A 16 14.24 -6.47 2.06
C PHE A 16 13.97 -7.96 2.28
N ARG A 17 15.04 -8.74 2.27
CA ARG A 17 14.99 -10.18 2.56
C ARG A 17 15.35 -10.42 4.02
N ALA A 18 14.43 -10.99 4.79
CA ALA A 18 14.64 -11.33 6.18
C ALA A 18 15.61 -12.51 6.34
N ALA A 19 16.17 -12.69 7.53
CA ALA A 19 17.14 -13.75 7.84
C ALA A 19 16.61 -15.16 7.54
N GLY A 20 15.30 -15.37 7.64
CA GLY A 20 14.63 -16.64 7.30
C GLY A 20 14.40 -16.88 5.81
N GLY A 21 14.83 -15.98 4.93
CA GLY A 21 14.71 -16.13 3.48
C GLY A 21 13.43 -15.55 2.87
N ASN A 22 12.47 -15.12 3.68
CA ASN A 22 11.24 -14.46 3.24
C ASN A 22 11.48 -13.00 2.82
N TRP A 23 10.67 -12.51 1.89
CA TRP A 23 10.59 -11.11 1.53
C TRP A 23 9.69 -10.35 2.49
N VAL A 24 10.12 -9.14 2.87
CA VAL A 24 9.35 -8.24 3.73
C VAL A 24 9.25 -6.89 3.02
N GLY A 25 8.03 -6.37 2.92
CA GLY A 25 7.70 -5.05 2.42
C GLY A 25 7.13 -4.20 3.54
N VAL A 26 7.77 -3.06 3.84
CA VAL A 26 7.32 -2.10 4.85
C VAL A 26 6.85 -0.84 4.15
N CYS A 27 5.59 -0.46 4.38
CA CYS A 27 4.98 0.77 3.90
C CYS A 27 4.70 1.69 5.09
N ASP A 28 5.58 2.65 5.33
CA ASP A 28 5.47 3.53 6.50
C ASP A 28 4.23 4.44 6.45
N ALA A 29 3.88 4.93 5.25
CA ALA A 29 2.72 5.81 5.04
C ALA A 29 1.39 5.19 5.48
N LEU A 30 1.32 3.85 5.44
CA LEU A 30 0.14 3.07 5.82
C LEU A 30 0.34 2.30 7.11
N LYS A 31 1.52 2.37 7.72
CA LYS A 31 1.93 1.53 8.85
C LYS A 31 1.66 0.04 8.58
N LEU A 32 1.88 -0.38 7.33
CA LEU A 32 1.67 -1.75 6.88
C LEU A 32 3.01 -2.47 6.74
N THR A 33 3.03 -3.74 7.13
CA THR A 33 4.14 -4.66 6.88
C THR A 33 3.57 -5.93 6.28
N VAL A 34 4.06 -6.33 5.12
CA VAL A 34 3.66 -7.53 4.41
C VAL A 34 4.88 -8.45 4.30
N GLN A 35 4.66 -9.75 4.47
CA GLN A 35 5.72 -10.76 4.33
C GLN A 35 5.23 -11.86 3.39
N ALA A 36 6.10 -12.29 2.48
CA ALA A 36 5.82 -13.39 1.57
C ALA A 36 7.08 -14.22 1.27
N GLU A 37 6.90 -15.43 0.75
CA GLU A 37 8.01 -16.33 0.42
C GLU A 37 8.77 -15.86 -0.83
N THR A 38 8.05 -15.35 -1.83
CA THR A 38 8.63 -14.86 -3.08
C THR A 38 8.40 -13.37 -3.28
N TRP A 39 9.21 -12.79 -4.16
CA TRP A 39 9.04 -11.40 -4.57
C TRP A 39 7.67 -11.14 -5.22
N ALA A 40 7.19 -12.09 -6.04
CA ALA A 40 5.94 -11.94 -6.76
C ALA A 40 4.75 -11.93 -5.79
N ASP A 41 4.73 -12.86 -4.85
CA ASP A 41 3.72 -12.92 -3.78
C ASP A 41 3.71 -11.64 -2.94
N LEU A 42 4.90 -11.11 -2.59
CA LEU A 42 4.98 -9.85 -1.84
C LEU A 42 4.30 -8.69 -2.59
N MET A 43 4.54 -8.55 -3.89
CA MET A 43 3.94 -7.47 -4.68
C MET A 43 2.44 -7.64 -4.85
N GLU A 44 1.98 -8.87 -5.02
CA GLU A 44 0.55 -9.18 -5.11
C GLU A 44 -0.16 -8.86 -3.79
N ASP A 45 0.37 -9.36 -2.67
CA ASP A 45 -0.18 -9.14 -1.34
C ASP A 45 -0.21 -7.65 -0.96
N VAL A 46 0.84 -6.88 -1.32
CA VAL A 46 0.82 -5.42 -1.12
C VAL A 46 -0.30 -4.78 -1.93
N GLY A 47 -0.44 -5.13 -3.22
CA GLY A 47 -1.53 -4.62 -4.05
C GLY A 47 -2.92 -4.94 -3.50
N LEU A 48 -3.13 -6.18 -3.05
CA LEU A 48 -4.39 -6.63 -2.44
C LEU A 48 -4.68 -5.90 -1.11
N THR A 49 -3.65 -5.74 -0.27
CA THR A 49 -3.78 -5.05 1.01
C THR A 49 -4.11 -3.57 0.81
N LEU A 50 -3.46 -2.91 -0.15
CA LEU A 50 -3.75 -1.52 -0.51
C LEU A 50 -5.19 -1.34 -0.98
N ASP A 51 -5.66 -2.21 -1.88
CA ASP A 51 -7.05 -2.19 -2.36
C ASP A 51 -8.04 -2.38 -1.20
N ALA A 52 -7.79 -3.33 -0.30
CA ALA A 52 -8.64 -3.60 0.86
C ALA A 52 -8.71 -2.40 1.82
N VAL A 53 -7.58 -1.77 2.14
CA VAL A 53 -7.53 -0.59 3.02
C VAL A 53 -8.28 0.60 2.40
N MET A 54 -8.09 0.87 1.10
CA MET A 54 -8.81 1.96 0.45
C MET A 54 -10.31 1.71 0.38
N LYS A 55 -10.73 0.45 0.17
CA LYS A 55 -12.14 0.06 0.23
C LYS A 55 -12.74 0.32 1.60
N ASP A 56 -12.06 -0.08 2.66
CA ASP A 56 -12.50 0.16 4.04
C ASP A 56 -12.69 1.66 4.31
N LEU A 57 -11.68 2.47 4.00
CA LEU A 57 -11.73 3.93 4.11
C LEU A 57 -12.85 4.56 3.27
N PHE A 58 -13.11 4.01 2.08
CA PHE A 58 -14.18 4.47 1.20
C PHE A 58 -15.56 4.14 1.79
N THR A 59 -15.76 2.93 2.32
CA THR A 59 -17.01 2.53 2.97
C THR A 59 -17.30 3.30 4.25
N SER A 60 -16.25 3.68 4.98
CA SER A 60 -16.34 4.49 6.21
C SER A 60 -16.39 6.00 5.94
N ASN A 61 -16.34 6.43 4.67
CA ASN A 61 -16.33 7.84 4.25
C ASN A 61 -15.13 8.65 4.80
N GLU A 62 -14.03 7.97 5.12
CA GLU A 62 -12.78 8.53 5.64
C GLU A 62 -11.71 8.73 4.56
N LEU A 63 -11.89 8.09 3.40
CA LEU A 63 -10.97 8.15 2.27
C LEU A 63 -10.56 9.59 1.89
N PRO A 64 -11.46 10.58 1.77
CA PRO A 64 -11.05 11.93 1.39
C PRO A 64 -10.09 12.58 2.38
N GLN A 65 -10.35 12.43 3.68
CA GLN A 65 -9.50 12.97 4.74
C GLN A 65 -8.17 12.23 4.80
N PHE A 66 -8.20 10.91 4.64
CA PHE A 66 -7.02 10.06 4.62
C PHE A 66 -6.03 10.43 3.50
N LEU A 67 -6.55 10.70 2.30
CA LEU A 67 -5.76 11.14 1.16
C LEU A 67 -5.18 12.53 1.39
N LEU A 68 -5.99 13.47 1.90
CA LEU A 68 -5.57 14.83 2.22
C LEU A 68 -4.40 14.86 3.22
N ASP A 69 -4.49 14.08 4.30
CA ASP A 69 -3.48 13.97 5.36
C ASP A 69 -2.11 13.51 4.80
N ARG A 70 -2.13 12.70 3.75
CA ARG A 70 -0.93 12.16 3.08
C ARG A 70 -0.50 12.95 1.85
N GLY A 71 -1.23 14.02 1.50
CA GLY A 71 -1.00 14.78 0.27
C GLY A 71 -1.28 13.98 -1.01
N TRP A 72 -2.10 12.93 -0.92
CA TRP A 72 -2.52 12.10 -2.06
C TRP A 72 -3.79 12.65 -2.69
N THR A 73 -4.00 12.33 -3.97
CA THR A 73 -5.15 12.86 -4.73
C THR A 73 -5.80 11.75 -5.55
N LEU A 74 -7.13 11.77 -5.65
CA LEU A 74 -7.86 10.91 -6.58
C LEU A 74 -7.74 11.45 -8.01
N LEU A 75 -7.29 10.60 -8.92
CA LEU A 75 -7.29 10.88 -10.35
C LEU A 75 -8.65 10.49 -10.93
N GLY A 76 -9.66 11.30 -10.64
CA GLY A 76 -11.04 11.09 -11.10
C GLY A 76 -12.09 11.50 -10.07
N ALA A 77 -13.35 11.31 -10.43
CA ALA A 77 -14.46 11.52 -9.49
C ALA A 77 -14.53 10.35 -8.49
N ILE A 78 -14.86 10.66 -7.24
CA ILE A 78 -15.24 9.65 -6.25
C ILE A 78 -16.54 8.99 -6.76
N PRO A 79 -16.58 7.66 -6.91
CA PRO A 79 -17.81 6.98 -7.32
C PRO A 79 -18.92 7.23 -6.28
N ASN A 80 -20.12 7.57 -6.74
CA ASN A 80 -21.28 7.78 -5.86
C ASN A 80 -21.86 6.47 -5.31
N ALA A 81 -21.54 5.33 -5.93
CA ALA A 81 -22.00 4.01 -5.52
C ALA A 81 -20.89 3.33 -4.70
N GLN A 82 -21.26 2.82 -3.52
CA GLN A 82 -20.38 1.97 -2.69
C GLN A 82 -20.18 0.56 -3.29
N GLU A 83 -20.73 0.27 -4.47
CA GLU A 83 -20.74 -1.08 -5.01
C GLU A 83 -19.73 -1.27 -6.16
N ASP A 84 -18.88 -2.29 -5.97
CA ASP A 84 -17.84 -2.79 -6.87
C ASP A 84 -16.83 -1.72 -7.32
N VAL A 85 -16.04 -1.20 -6.37
CA VAL A 85 -14.88 -0.33 -6.67
C VAL A 85 -13.58 -1.11 -6.55
N ARG A 86 -12.57 -0.77 -7.35
CA ARG A 86 -11.19 -1.27 -7.20
C ARG A 86 -10.26 -0.07 -7.15
N PHE A 87 -9.38 -0.03 -6.16
CA PHE A 87 -8.41 1.04 -6.02
C PHE A 87 -7.08 0.63 -6.66
N ASP A 88 -6.64 1.45 -7.59
CA ASP A 88 -5.31 1.38 -8.20
C ASP A 88 -4.42 2.38 -7.47
N VAL A 89 -3.62 1.86 -6.54
CA VAL A 89 -2.71 2.65 -5.72
C VAL A 89 -1.28 2.30 -6.10
N PRO A 90 -0.56 3.19 -6.80
CA PRO A 90 0.82 2.93 -7.20
C PRO A 90 1.74 2.93 -5.97
N PHE A 91 2.64 1.97 -5.93
CA PHE A 91 3.73 1.91 -4.96
C PHE A 91 5.06 1.65 -5.67
N ILE A 92 6.13 2.20 -5.11
CA ILE A 92 7.47 2.15 -5.68
C ILE A 92 8.32 1.26 -4.76
N PRO A 93 8.72 0.06 -5.22
CA PRO A 93 9.59 -0.79 -4.45
C PRO A 93 11.00 -0.20 -4.35
N ALA A 94 11.41 0.10 -3.13
CA ALA A 94 12.75 0.50 -2.78
C ALA A 94 13.47 -0.70 -2.15
N MET A 95 14.32 -1.36 -2.94
CA MET A 95 15.16 -2.45 -2.46
C MET A 95 16.20 -1.89 -1.49
N VAL A 96 16.04 -2.20 -0.20
CA VAL A 96 17.03 -1.86 0.81
C VAL A 96 18.12 -2.91 0.73
N ALA A 97 19.28 -2.54 0.19
CA ALA A 97 20.46 -3.39 0.29
C ALA A 97 20.68 -3.69 1.78
N ASN A 98 20.83 -4.97 2.14
CA ASN A 98 21.12 -5.40 3.50
C ASN A 98 22.41 -4.73 3.99
N GLY A 99 22.27 -3.55 4.55
CA GLY A 99 23.33 -2.65 4.94
C GLY A 99 22.93 -2.06 6.29
N THR A 100 23.40 -2.73 7.33
CA THR A 100 23.22 -2.48 8.76
C THR A 100 21.80 -2.63 9.32
N PRO A 101 21.60 -3.49 10.34
CA PRO A 101 20.37 -3.47 11.12
C PRO A 101 20.28 -2.08 11.73
N ARG A 102 19.27 -1.29 11.33
CA ARG A 102 18.87 -0.16 12.14
C ARG A 102 18.41 -0.74 13.45
N GLU A 103 19.26 -0.57 14.45
CA GLU A 103 19.03 -0.88 15.85
C GLU A 103 17.62 -0.37 16.21
N LEU A 104 16.67 -1.29 16.29
CA LEU A 104 15.40 -1.09 16.96
C LEU A 104 15.73 -0.89 18.44
N HIS A 105 16.15 0.32 18.79
CA HIS A 105 16.25 0.78 20.16
C HIS A 105 14.82 0.96 20.68
N GLN A 106 14.35 -0.03 21.44
CA GLN A 106 13.38 0.15 22.52
C GLN A 106 13.79 -0.71 23.70
#